data_AF-A0A843X249-F1
#
_entry.id   AF-A0A843X249-F1
#
_cell.length_a   1.000
_cell.length_b   1.000
_cell.length_c   1.000
_cell.angle_alpha   90.00
_cell.angle_beta   90.00
_cell.angle_gamma   90.00
#
_symmetry.space_group_name_H-M   'P 1'
#
loop_
_entity.id
_entity.type
_entity.pdbx_description
1 polymer ?
#
loop_
_entity_poly.entity_id
_entity_poly.type
_entity_poly.pdbx_seq_one_letter_code
_entity_poly.pdbx_strand_id
1 'polypeptide(L)'
;MMQGTRSALYANDRESITVTVQEVTPRSVGALIALYERAVGFYASLININAYHQPGVEAGKKAAGEVLALQKRVLAILNEASCKEPVEPLTVNEIAVRCHAPEEIEMIYKIIAHMAANDRAIIAEGNCGSPRSVKVFLGECNVDDLYA
;
A
#
# COMPACT_ATOMS: atom_id res chain seq x y z
N MET A 1 3.80 -37.28 -14.39
CA MET A 1 3.93 -36.21 -13.37
C MET A 1 2.56 -35.66 -12.95
N MET A 2 1.75 -35.07 -13.86
CA MET A 2 0.44 -34.48 -13.54
C MET A 2 -0.54 -35.42 -12.82
N GLN A 3 -0.73 -36.65 -13.32
CA GLN A 3 -1.63 -37.62 -12.69
C GLN A 3 -1.15 -38.04 -11.28
N GLY A 4 0.17 -38.03 -11.05
CA GLY A 4 0.76 -38.29 -9.74
C GLY A 4 0.43 -37.19 -8.74
N THR A 5 0.60 -35.92 -9.12
CA THR A 5 0.23 -34.77 -8.29
C THR A 5 -1.27 -34.75 -8.00
N ARG A 6 -2.12 -35.02 -8.99
CA ARG A 6 -3.57 -35.13 -8.79
C ARG A 6 -3.93 -36.24 -7.80
N SER A 7 -3.29 -37.41 -7.91
CA SER A 7 -3.53 -38.53 -7.00
C SER A 7 -3.06 -38.21 -5.58
N ALA A 8 -1.94 -37.51 -5.42
CA ALA A 8 -1.45 -37.06 -4.13
C ALA A 8 -2.39 -36.03 -3.48
N LEU A 9 -2.93 -35.07 -4.25
CA LEU A 9 -3.93 -34.13 -3.75
C LEU A 9 -5.19 -34.85 -3.29
N TYR A 10 -5.70 -35.78 -4.09
CA TYR A 10 -6.86 -36.58 -3.75
C TYR A 10 -6.64 -37.41 -2.47
N ALA A 11 -5.47 -38.03 -2.32
CA ALA A 11 -5.11 -38.79 -1.12
C ALA A 11 -4.96 -37.93 0.14
N ASN A 12 -4.86 -36.60 0.01
CA ASN A 12 -4.83 -35.64 1.11
C ASN A 12 -6.16 -34.88 1.25
N ASP A 13 -7.26 -35.44 0.74
CA ASP A 13 -8.60 -34.84 0.76
C ASP A 13 -8.65 -33.42 0.14
N ARG A 14 -7.81 -33.17 -0.86
CA ARG A 14 -7.79 -31.92 -1.62
C ARG A 14 -8.42 -32.12 -2.99
N GLU A 15 -9.58 -31.52 -3.18
CA GLU A 15 -10.29 -31.54 -4.45
C GLU A 15 -9.51 -30.82 -5.55
N SER A 16 -9.64 -31.30 -6.79
CA SER A 16 -9.00 -30.69 -7.95
C SER A 16 -9.84 -30.89 -9.20
N ILE A 17 -9.81 -29.90 -10.09
CA ILE A 17 -10.46 -29.93 -11.41
C ILE A 17 -9.36 -29.88 -12.47
N THR A 18 -9.52 -30.66 -13.54
CA THR A 18 -8.62 -30.65 -14.68
C THR A 18 -9.38 -30.26 -15.95
N VAL A 19 -8.91 -29.21 -16.63
CA VAL A 19 -9.38 -28.81 -17.95
C VAL A 19 -8.26 -29.09 -18.95
N THR A 20 -8.51 -29.95 -19.94
CA THR A 20 -7.51 -30.36 -20.93
C THR A 20 -7.86 -29.79 -22.29
N VAL A 21 -6.88 -29.19 -22.96
CA VAL A 21 -6.95 -28.76 -24.37
C VAL A 21 -5.93 -29.54 -25.19
N GLN A 22 -6.24 -29.83 -26.45
CA GLN A 22 -5.35 -30.61 -27.31
C GLN A 22 -4.07 -29.85 -27.68
N GLU A 23 -4.20 -28.56 -27.98
CA GLU A 23 -3.09 -27.67 -28.34
C GLU A 23 -3.42 -26.22 -27.93
N VAL A 24 -2.40 -25.44 -27.62
CA VAL A 24 -2.53 -24.01 -27.33
C VAL A 24 -2.65 -23.23 -28.63
N THR A 25 -3.89 -23.06 -29.08
CA THR A 25 -4.27 -22.27 -30.26
C THR A 25 -5.12 -21.06 -29.86
N PRO A 26 -5.23 -20.01 -30.69
CA PRO A 26 -6.13 -18.88 -30.42
C PRO A 26 -7.58 -19.31 -30.13
N ARG A 27 -8.07 -20.35 -30.82
CA ARG A 27 -9.38 -20.94 -30.57
C ARG A 27 -9.48 -21.55 -29.17
N SER A 28 -8.50 -22.36 -28.76
CA SER A 28 -8.50 -23.00 -27.44
C SER A 28 -8.43 -21.98 -26.29
N VAL A 29 -7.62 -20.92 -26.46
CA VAL A 29 -7.48 -19.86 -25.47
C VAL A 29 -8.78 -19.05 -25.37
N GLY A 30 -9.38 -18.68 -26.50
CA GLY A 30 -10.68 -18.00 -26.51
C GLY A 30 -11.79 -18.83 -25.86
N ALA A 31 -11.81 -20.14 -26.09
CA ALA A 31 -12.76 -21.05 -25.45
C ALA A 31 -12.55 -21.11 -23.92
N LEU A 32 -11.31 -21.12 -23.44
CA LEU A 32 -10.99 -21.09 -22.01
C LEU A 32 -11.40 -19.78 -21.35
N ILE A 33 -11.12 -18.63 -21.98
CA ILE A 33 -11.58 -17.32 -21.49
C ILE A 33 -13.09 -17.32 -21.35
N ALA A 34 -13.80 -17.70 -22.41
CA ALA A 34 -15.26 -17.70 -22.43
C ALA A 34 -15.87 -18.74 -21.46
N LEU A 35 -15.16 -19.83 -21.16
CA LEU A 35 -15.56 -20.79 -20.12
C LEU A 35 -15.50 -20.13 -18.73
N TYR A 36 -14.39 -19.49 -18.39
CA TYR A 36 -14.22 -18.87 -17.08
C TYR A 36 -15.09 -17.62 -16.88
N GLU A 37 -15.30 -16.80 -17.92
CA GLU A 37 -16.25 -15.68 -17.85
C GLU A 37 -17.67 -16.14 -17.47
N ARG A 38 -18.16 -17.23 -18.10
CA ARG A 38 -19.48 -17.79 -17.80
C ARG A 38 -19.50 -18.47 -16.42
N ALA A 39 -18.44 -19.19 -16.05
CA ALA A 39 -18.35 -19.84 -14.75
C ALA A 39 -18.43 -18.82 -13.60
N VAL A 40 -17.72 -17.69 -13.70
CA VAL A 40 -17.79 -16.59 -12.72
C VAL A 40 -19.19 -15.98 -12.67
N GLY A 41 -19.81 -15.70 -13.82
CA GLY A 41 -21.16 -15.14 -13.89
C GLY A 41 -22.22 -16.06 -13.27
N PHE A 42 -22.17 -17.37 -13.56
CA PHE A 42 -23.06 -18.35 -12.96
C PHE A 42 -22.81 -18.51 -11.46
N TYR A 43 -21.56 -18.57 -11.03
CA TYR A 43 -21.23 -18.66 -9.61
C TYR A 43 -21.79 -17.47 -8.83
N ALA A 44 -21.61 -16.25 -9.34
CA ALA A 44 -22.15 -15.04 -8.71
C ALA A 44 -23.68 -15.06 -8.63
N SER A 45 -24.35 -15.56 -9.68
CA SER A 45 -25.81 -15.75 -9.68
C SER A 45 -26.27 -16.77 -8.63
N LEU A 46 -25.52 -17.87 -8.46
CA LEU A 46 -25.82 -18.90 -7.46
C LEU A 46 -25.71 -18.38 -6.02
N ILE A 47 -24.76 -17.49 -5.74
CA ILE A 47 -24.56 -16.91 -4.41
C ILE A 47 -25.23 -15.54 -4.23
N ASN A 48 -26.02 -15.09 -5.22
CA ASN A 48 -26.74 -13.82 -5.21
C ASN A 48 -25.85 -12.57 -5.01
N ILE A 49 -24.73 -12.52 -5.73
CA ILE A 49 -23.82 -11.36 -5.77
C ILE A 49 -23.70 -10.87 -7.22
N ASN A 50 -23.47 -9.58 -7.41
CA ASN A 50 -23.20 -9.03 -8.74
C ASN A 50 -21.71 -9.18 -9.10
N ALA A 51 -21.42 -10.00 -10.12
CA ALA A 51 -20.05 -10.22 -10.62
C ALA A 51 -19.43 -9.03 -11.36
N TYR A 52 -20.24 -8.04 -11.75
CA TYR A 52 -19.87 -7.02 -12.72
C TYR A 52 -19.61 -5.65 -12.09
N HIS A 53 -19.66 -5.54 -10.77
CA HIS A 53 -19.35 -4.30 -10.05
C HIS A 53 -18.18 -4.47 -9.08
N GLN A 54 -17.40 -3.40 -8.88
CA GLN A 54 -16.24 -3.43 -7.99
C GLN A 54 -16.23 -2.21 -7.03
N PRO A 55 -17.20 -2.13 -6.10
CA PRO A 55 -17.36 -0.95 -5.25
C PRO A 55 -16.16 -0.68 -4.32
N GLY A 56 -15.46 -1.73 -3.89
CA GLY A 56 -14.30 -1.62 -3.01
C GLY A 56 -13.11 -0.85 -3.60
N VAL A 57 -12.99 -0.78 -4.94
CA VAL A 57 -11.89 -0.06 -5.59
C VAL A 57 -12.00 1.44 -5.41
N GLU A 58 -13.22 1.97 -5.52
CA GLU A 58 -13.43 3.42 -5.38
C GLU A 58 -13.21 3.88 -3.94
N ALA A 59 -13.62 3.06 -2.96
CA ALA A 59 -13.30 3.30 -1.55
C ALA A 59 -11.78 3.29 -1.30
N GLY A 60 -11.06 2.33 -1.88
CA GLY A 60 -9.59 2.25 -1.80
C GLY A 60 -8.89 3.45 -2.43
N LYS A 61 -9.34 3.91 -3.62
CA LYS A 61 -8.81 5.11 -4.27
C LYS A 61 -9.04 6.36 -3.44
N LYS A 62 -10.23 6.51 -2.85
CA LYS A 62 -10.55 7.67 -2.00
C LYS A 62 -9.65 7.71 -0.76
N ALA A 63 -9.54 6.59 -0.05
CA ALA A 63 -8.68 6.49 1.13
C ALA A 63 -7.20 6.74 0.77
N ALA A 64 -6.71 6.20 -0.34
CA ALA A 64 -5.36 6.49 -0.82
C ALA A 64 -5.16 7.97 -1.18
N GLY A 65 -6.17 8.62 -1.77
CA GLY A 65 -6.16 10.04 -2.08
C GLY A 65 -6.07 10.93 -0.83
N GLU A 66 -6.75 10.56 0.25
CA GLU A 66 -6.68 11.25 1.54
C GLU A 66 -5.27 11.16 2.14
N VAL A 67 -4.64 9.98 2.10
CA VAL A 67 -3.25 9.79 2.54
C VAL A 67 -2.27 10.61 1.71
N LEU A 68 -2.43 10.64 0.38
CA LEU A 68 -1.58 11.45 -0.50
C LEU A 68 -1.74 12.96 -0.24
N ALA A 69 -2.97 13.42 0.04
CA ALA A 69 -3.23 14.81 0.39
C ALA A 69 -2.55 15.17 1.73
N LEU A 70 -2.60 14.29 2.72
CA LEU A 70 -1.91 14.46 3.99
C LEU A 70 -0.39 14.49 3.79
N GLN A 71 0.17 13.60 2.98
CA GLN A 71 1.60 13.59 2.66
C GLN A 71 2.06 14.91 2.03
N LYS A 72 1.28 15.48 1.11
CA LYS A 72 1.59 16.79 0.52
C LYS A 72 1.60 17.92 1.56
N ARG A 73 0.66 17.91 2.51
CA ARG A 73 0.62 18.90 3.61
C ARG A 73 1.84 18.76 4.53
N VAL A 74 2.19 17.53 4.91
CA VAL A 74 3.37 17.25 5.74
C VAL A 74 4.64 17.74 5.04
N LEU A 75 4.80 17.45 3.75
CA LEU A 75 5.93 17.95 2.96
C LEU A 75 5.99 19.47 2.90
N ALA A 76 4.85 20.15 2.70
CA ALA A 76 4.81 21.61 2.67
C ALA A 76 5.26 22.23 4.00
N ILE A 77 4.79 21.68 5.13
CA ILE A 77 5.16 22.15 6.47
C ILE A 77 6.64 21.90 6.76
N LEU A 78 7.17 20.74 6.35
CA LEU A 78 8.60 20.44 6.50
C LEU A 78 9.46 21.37 5.64
N ASN A 79 9.04 21.70 4.42
CA ASN A 79 9.72 22.68 3.56
C ASN A 79 9.72 24.08 4.19
N GLU A 80 8.56 24.56 4.68
CA GLU A 80 8.45 25.86 5.36
C GLU A 80 9.30 25.95 6.63
N ALA A 81 9.38 24.85 7.40
CA ALA A 81 10.21 24.75 8.58
C ALA A 81 11.71 24.79 8.23
N SER A 82 12.10 24.20 7.10
CA SER A 82 13.48 24.22 6.60
C SER A 82 13.95 25.61 6.17
N CYS A 83 13.04 26.54 5.88
CA CYS A 83 13.38 27.92 5.49
C CYS A 83 13.63 28.88 6.68
N LYS A 84 13.52 28.40 7.92
CA LYS A 84 13.79 29.22 9.12
C LYS A 84 15.16 28.86 9.68
N GLU A 85 16.00 29.88 9.91
CA GLU A 85 17.25 29.74 10.65
C GLU A 85 17.03 30.10 12.12
N PRO A 86 17.34 29.22 13.09
CA PRO A 86 17.87 27.85 12.94
C PRO A 86 16.79 26.81 12.58
N VAL A 87 17.21 25.74 11.89
CA VAL A 87 16.35 24.61 11.53
C VAL A 87 16.05 23.80 12.79
N GLU A 88 14.83 23.94 13.33
CA GLU A 88 14.40 23.21 14.52
C GLU A 88 13.67 21.90 14.15
N PRO A 89 13.94 20.78 14.85
CA PRO A 89 13.24 19.52 14.61
C PRO A 89 11.78 19.64 15.03
N LEU A 90 10.85 19.30 14.15
CA LEU A 90 9.44 19.25 14.52
C LEU A 90 9.11 17.88 15.09
N THR A 91 8.37 17.87 16.20
CA THR A 91 7.73 16.67 16.70
C THR A 91 6.52 16.29 15.83
N VAL A 92 6.20 15.00 15.76
CA VAL A 92 4.99 14.52 15.04
C VAL A 92 3.71 15.22 15.54
N ASN A 93 3.65 15.59 16.82
CA ASN A 93 2.51 16.35 17.37
C ASN A 93 2.42 17.78 16.80
N GLU A 94 3.55 18.48 16.68
CA GLU A 94 3.57 19.82 16.09
C GLU A 94 3.21 19.79 14.60
N ILE A 95 3.67 18.77 13.87
CA ILE A 95 3.27 18.53 12.48
C ILE A 95 1.77 18.27 12.41
N ALA A 96 1.22 17.43 13.29
CA ALA A 96 -0.22 17.14 13.32
C ALA A 96 -1.08 18.38 13.60
N VAL A 97 -0.65 19.24 14.52
CA VAL A 97 -1.31 20.52 14.82
C VAL A 97 -1.25 21.47 13.62
N ARG A 98 -0.09 21.61 12.97
CA ARG A 98 0.07 22.46 11.77
C ARG A 98 -0.67 21.90 10.54
N CYS A 99 -0.82 20.59 10.45
CA CYS A 99 -1.61 19.90 9.43
C CYS A 99 -3.13 19.97 9.66
N HIS A 100 -3.59 20.54 10.78
CA HIS A 100 -4.98 20.52 11.24
C HIS A 100 -5.57 19.10 11.37
N ALA A 101 -4.74 18.09 11.67
CA ALA A 101 -5.15 16.69 11.77
C ALA A 101 -4.58 16.01 13.03
N PRO A 102 -5.03 16.41 14.24
CA PRO A 102 -4.49 15.92 15.51
C PRO A 102 -4.83 14.45 15.80
N GLU A 103 -5.83 13.87 15.11
CA GLU A 103 -6.23 12.47 15.29
C GLU A 103 -5.44 11.49 14.39
N GLU A 104 -4.76 11.99 13.36
CA GLU A 104 -4.06 11.18 12.35
C GLU A 104 -2.56 10.98 12.64
N ILE A 105 -2.18 10.97 13.93
CA ILE A 105 -0.76 10.87 14.36
C ILE A 105 -0.08 9.62 13.79
N GLU A 106 -0.76 8.47 13.80
CA GLU A 106 -0.20 7.23 13.26
C GLU A 106 0.04 7.31 11.75
N MET A 107 -0.88 7.94 11.02
CA MET A 107 -0.78 8.11 9.57
C MET A 107 0.39 9.04 9.21
N ILE A 108 0.52 10.16 9.93
CA ILE A 108 1.63 11.11 9.77
C ILE A 108 2.97 10.41 10.06
N TYR A 109 3.05 9.63 11.15
CA TYR A 109 4.26 8.86 11.47
C TYR A 109 4.61 7.86 10.35
N LYS A 110 3.63 7.11 9.83
CA LYS A 110 3.84 6.16 8.71
C LYS A 110 4.29 6.87 7.44
N ILE A 111 3.72 8.03 7.12
CA ILE A 111 4.15 8.86 5.97
C ILE A 111 5.60 9.29 6.14
N ILE A 112 5.98 9.76 7.33
CA ILE A 112 7.35 10.19 7.62
C ILE A 112 8.32 9.02 7.56
N ALA A 113 7.97 7.88 8.14
CA ALA A 113 8.78 6.67 8.08
C ALA A 113 8.99 6.21 6.62
N HIS A 114 7.94 6.26 5.80
CA HIS A 114 8.03 6.00 4.37
C HIS A 114 8.92 7.03 3.65
N MET A 115 8.82 8.31 4.00
CA MET A 115 9.67 9.37 3.41
C MET A 115 11.14 9.21 3.80
N ALA A 116 11.42 8.83 5.04
CA ALA A 116 12.78 8.57 5.53
C ALA A 116 13.40 7.35 4.85
N ALA A 117 12.62 6.28 4.62
CA ALA A 117 13.08 5.11 3.87
C ALA A 117 13.36 5.39 2.38
N ASN A 118 12.90 6.53 1.86
CA ASN A 118 13.12 6.97 0.48
C ASN A 118 14.03 8.21 0.40
N ASP A 119 14.84 8.48 1.43
CA ASP A 119 15.81 9.59 1.49
C ASP A 119 15.22 11.00 1.33
N ARG A 120 13.94 11.19 1.68
CA ARG A 120 13.22 12.48 1.57
C ARG A 120 13.00 13.20 2.91
N ALA A 121 13.37 12.55 4.02
CA ALA A 121 13.27 13.09 5.37
C ALA A 121 14.29 12.38 6.28
N ILE A 122 14.75 13.06 7.33
CA ILE A 122 15.64 12.49 8.34
C ILE A 122 14.90 12.44 9.67
N ILE A 123 14.90 11.27 10.31
CA ILE A 123 14.35 11.09 11.66
C ILE A 123 15.52 11.30 12.64
N ALA A 124 15.49 12.38 13.40
CA ALA A 124 16.61 12.77 14.27
C ALA A 124 16.58 12.08 15.63
N GLU A 125 15.42 12.00 16.29
CA GLU A 125 15.28 11.41 17.62
C GLU A 125 13.90 10.77 17.77
N GLY A 126 13.80 9.65 18.51
CA GLY A 126 12.53 9.06 18.93
C GLY A 126 12.50 7.53 18.86
N ASN A 127 11.59 6.93 19.63
CA ASN A 127 11.37 5.49 19.59
C ASN A 127 10.27 5.17 18.56
N CYS A 128 10.57 4.31 17.58
CA CYS A 128 9.60 3.85 16.58
C CYS A 128 8.36 3.17 17.19
N GLY A 129 8.44 2.70 18.44
CA GLY A 129 7.30 2.18 19.20
C GLY A 129 6.43 3.25 19.87
N SER A 130 6.77 4.54 19.78
CA SER A 130 6.00 5.65 20.35
C SER A 130 5.95 6.83 19.37
N PRO A 131 4.95 6.86 18.47
CA PRO A 131 4.86 7.82 17.36
C PRO A 131 4.95 9.29 17.77
N ARG A 132 4.53 9.62 19.00
CA ARG A 132 4.52 10.98 19.56
C ARG A 132 5.90 11.51 19.94
N SER A 133 6.88 10.64 20.12
CA SER A 133 8.24 10.99 20.57
C SER A 133 9.19 11.34 19.42
N VAL A 134 8.74 11.18 18.17
CA VAL A 134 9.60 11.24 16.99
C VAL A 134 9.75 12.68 16.52
N LYS A 135 11.01 13.09 16.30
CA LYS A 135 11.44 14.38 15.77
C LYS A 135 12.00 14.22 14.36
N VAL A 136 11.64 15.13 13.47
CA VAL A 136 11.81 14.96 12.02
C VAL A 136 12.32 16.25 11.39
N PHE A 137 13.25 16.09 10.43
CA PHE A 137 13.77 17.15 9.56
C PHE A 137 13.56 16.81 8.09
N LEU A 138 13.54 17.85 7.24
CA LEU A 138 13.61 17.67 5.80
C LEU A 138 15.07 17.38 5.40
N GLY A 139 15.29 16.35 4.58
CA GLY A 139 16.63 15.95 4.15
C GLY A 139 17.05 16.64 2.86
N GLU A 140 17.85 17.70 3.00
CA GLU A 140 19.10 17.88 2.23
C GLU A 140 20.19 18.15 3.28
N CYS A 141 20.62 17.13 4.01
CA CYS A 141 21.85 17.24 4.80
C CYS A 141 23.01 16.71 3.97
N ASN A 142 23.87 17.63 3.54
CA ASN A 142 25.16 17.29 2.97
C ASN A 142 25.92 16.42 3.98
N VAL A 143 26.30 15.21 3.56
CA VAL A 143 26.85 14.15 4.42
C VAL A 143 28.23 14.52 5.00
N ASP A 144 28.81 15.64 4.53
CA ASP A 144 30.16 16.09 4.85
C ASP A 144 30.33 16.70 6.26
N ASP A 145 29.26 17.16 6.92
CA ASP A 145 29.35 17.79 8.25
C ASP A 145 29.28 16.81 9.44
N LEU A 146 29.14 15.51 9.17
CA LEU A 146 29.15 14.47 10.22
C LEU A 146 30.55 13.91 10.53
N TYR A 147 31.59 14.34 9.80
CA TYR A 147 32.98 13.90 9.97
C TYR A 147 34.01 15.04 9.96
N ALA A 148 33.65 16.22 10.51
CA ALA A 148 34.59 17.33 10.76
C ALA A 148 34.79 17.59 12.26
#